data_AF-A0A8H6JRX8-F1
#
_entry.id   AF-A0A8H6JRX8-F1
#
_cell.length_a   1.000
_cell.length_b   1.000
_cell.length_c   1.000
_cell.angle_alpha   90.00
_cell.angle_beta   90.00
_cell.angle_gamma   90.00
#
_symmetry.space_group_name_H-M   'P 1'
#
loop_
_entity.id
_entity.type
_entity.pdbx_description
1 polymer ?
#
loop_
_entity_poly.entity_id
_entity_poly.type
_entity_poly.pdbx_seq_one_letter_code
_entity_poly.pdbx_strand_id
1 'polypeptide(L)'
;MRIASNAILRAVIAAAWLASTALAAPGIVDREDPPPTPPAPPKPIATADEVDITRPNTTGPADPSKPRVPIAVQLFASSPGVKTCRAGAKIVDLELPANVSTNPRFATGNGQCYDLPATAQCGLFTGNKADGCEAKLFRGQRCTSFVNVAVFTDELRPVGGFFASMAIKCGIKAVEPPPLNLGGLGGKMQKPTGGKKSARARSAVEAAIGAG
;
A
#
# COMPACT_ATOMS: atom_id res chain seq x y z
N MET A 1 -11.42 -49.62 33.52
CA MET A 1 -9.96 -49.78 33.40
C MET A 1 -9.31 -48.41 33.58
N ARG A 2 -8.51 -48.24 34.63
CA ARG A 2 -7.77 -47.02 34.96
C ARG A 2 -6.30 -47.29 34.62
N ILE A 3 -5.68 -46.46 33.79
CA ILE A 3 -4.24 -46.54 33.50
C ILE A 3 -3.57 -45.34 34.17
N ALA A 4 -2.51 -45.67 34.89
CA ALA A 4 -1.91 -44.89 35.95
C ALA A 4 -0.96 -43.80 35.45
N SER A 5 -0.90 -42.76 36.28
CA SER A 5 0.09 -41.69 36.33
C SER A 5 1.52 -42.24 36.45
N ASN A 6 2.48 -41.59 35.78
CA ASN A 6 3.89 -41.64 36.16
C ASN A 6 4.45 -40.22 36.16
N ALA A 7 4.66 -39.70 37.37
CA ALA A 7 5.50 -38.56 37.66
C ALA A 7 6.68 -39.09 38.48
N ILE A 8 7.92 -38.97 37.97
CA ILE A 8 9.21 -39.04 38.68
C ILE A 8 10.22 -38.42 37.69
N LEU A 9 10.78 -37.22 37.87
CA LEU A 9 11.74 -36.67 38.85
C LEU A 9 13.16 -36.58 38.25
N ARG A 10 13.84 -35.45 38.54
CA ARG A 10 15.28 -35.16 38.44
C ARG A 10 15.79 -34.61 37.09
N ALA A 11 16.70 -33.64 37.03
CA ALA A 11 17.32 -32.80 38.05
C ALA A 11 17.99 -31.59 37.37
N VAL A 12 18.21 -30.58 38.20
CA VAL A 12 18.94 -29.33 38.00
C VAL A 12 20.34 -29.53 37.41
N ILE A 13 20.74 -28.70 36.44
CA ILE A 13 22.12 -28.19 36.32
C ILE A 13 22.04 -26.69 36.06
N ALA A 14 22.76 -25.96 36.90
CA ALA A 14 22.90 -24.53 36.95
C ALA A 14 23.97 -23.99 35.98
N ALA A 15 23.95 -22.66 35.81
CA ALA A 15 25.09 -21.80 35.46
C ALA A 15 25.66 -21.93 34.03
N ALA A 16 26.27 -20.93 33.40
CA ALA A 16 26.33 -19.48 33.56
C ALA A 16 27.12 -19.03 32.30
N TRP A 17 26.60 -18.11 31.51
CA TRP A 17 27.38 -17.31 30.55
C TRP A 17 26.68 -15.96 30.45
N LEU A 18 27.07 -14.98 31.25
CA LEU A 18 28.11 -13.97 30.98
C LEU A 18 27.86 -13.15 29.71
N ALA A 19 27.30 -11.97 29.96
CA ALA A 19 27.53 -10.67 29.32
C ALA A 19 28.21 -10.63 27.94
N SER A 20 27.50 -10.01 26.99
CA SER A 20 28.11 -9.16 25.95
C SER A 20 27.10 -8.08 25.56
N THR A 21 27.05 -7.01 26.34
CA THR A 21 26.50 -5.72 25.91
C THR A 21 27.54 -5.07 25.01
N ALA A 22 27.45 -5.31 23.70
CA ALA A 22 28.12 -4.46 22.73
C ALA A 22 27.29 -3.18 22.56
N LEU A 23 27.72 -2.12 23.23
CA LEU A 23 27.33 -0.75 22.91
C LEU A 23 27.79 -0.45 21.47
N ALA A 24 26.87 -0.56 20.51
CA ALA A 24 27.06 0.02 19.20
C ALA A 24 26.91 1.54 19.34
N ALA A 25 28.04 2.23 19.46
CA ALA A 25 28.09 3.68 19.33
C ALA A 25 27.55 4.07 17.94
N PRO A 26 26.61 5.03 17.81
CA PRO A 26 26.34 5.63 16.53
C PRO A 26 27.57 6.45 16.13
N GLY A 27 28.30 5.98 15.12
CA GLY A 27 29.27 6.81 14.42
C GLY A 27 28.51 7.98 13.80
N ILE A 28 28.67 9.15 14.40
CA ILE A 28 28.35 10.42 13.76
C ILE A 28 29.36 10.56 12.63
N VAL A 29 28.92 10.23 11.42
CA VAL A 29 29.59 10.67 10.20
C VAL A 29 29.34 12.17 10.10
N ASP A 30 30.34 12.93 10.51
CA ASP A 30 30.48 14.34 10.17
C ASP A 30 30.67 14.42 8.64
N ARG A 31 29.55 14.56 7.94
CA ARG A 31 29.50 14.68 6.48
C ARG A 31 29.54 16.17 6.15
N GLU A 32 30.73 16.72 6.24
CA GLU A 32 31.06 18.05 5.73
C GLU A 32 31.17 17.99 4.19
N ASP A 33 30.02 17.82 3.53
CA ASP A 33 29.86 18.01 2.09
C ASP A 33 29.22 19.40 1.89
N PRO A 34 29.86 20.35 1.18
CA PRO A 34 29.22 21.62 0.85
C PRO A 34 27.98 21.37 -0.03
N PRO A 35 26.91 22.17 0.13
CA PRO A 35 25.69 21.95 -0.65
C PRO A 35 26.00 22.13 -2.15
N PRO A 36 25.59 21.17 -3.01
CA PRO A 36 25.64 21.40 -4.45
C PRO A 36 24.71 22.56 -4.80
N THR A 37 25.26 23.54 -5.51
CA THR A 37 24.55 24.69 -6.05
C THR A 37 23.35 24.21 -6.89
N PRO A 38 22.14 24.78 -6.71
CA PRO A 38 21.00 24.38 -7.51
C PRO A 38 21.22 24.71 -8.99
N PRO A 39 20.85 23.81 -9.92
CA PRO A 39 20.94 24.10 -11.34
C PRO A 39 20.02 25.25 -11.74
N ALA A 40 20.47 26.08 -12.69
CA ALA A 40 19.72 27.21 -13.21
C ALA A 40 18.36 26.76 -13.78
N PRO A 41 17.29 27.57 -13.62
CA PRO A 41 15.96 27.23 -14.13
C PRO A 41 15.97 27.08 -15.65
N PRO A 42 15.41 26.00 -16.21
CA PRO A 42 15.25 25.87 -17.66
C PRO A 42 14.30 26.96 -18.20
N LYS A 43 14.68 27.53 -19.34
CA LYS A 43 13.88 28.53 -20.08
C LYS A 43 12.50 27.95 -20.43
N PRO A 44 11.42 28.74 -20.42
CA PRO A 44 10.09 28.24 -20.76
C PRO A 44 10.05 27.93 -22.26
N ILE A 45 9.97 26.64 -22.60
CA ILE A 45 9.52 26.21 -23.92
C ILE A 45 8.00 26.20 -23.86
N ALA A 46 7.41 27.17 -24.55
CA ALA A 46 5.99 27.20 -24.83
C ALA A 46 5.68 26.09 -25.85
N THR A 47 5.01 25.03 -25.42
CA THR A 47 4.09 24.29 -26.30
C THR A 47 3.04 23.64 -25.43
N ALA A 48 1.82 24.14 -25.56
CA ALA A 48 0.62 23.52 -25.03
C ALA A 48 0.39 22.23 -25.83
N ASP A 49 0.56 21.08 -25.18
CA ASP A 49 -0.18 19.89 -25.55
C ASP A 49 -1.25 19.69 -24.48
N GLU A 50 -2.46 19.97 -24.93
CA GLU A 50 -3.72 19.77 -24.24
C GLU A 50 -3.87 18.29 -23.94
N VAL A 51 -3.54 17.88 -22.69
CA VAL A 51 -3.93 16.57 -22.21
C VAL A 51 -5.44 16.61 -21.99
N ASP A 52 -6.18 16.19 -23.00
CA ASP A 52 -7.58 15.80 -22.87
C ASP A 52 -7.66 14.77 -21.74
N ILE A 53 -8.15 15.21 -20.58
CA ILE A 53 -8.48 14.33 -19.47
C ILE A 53 -9.77 13.62 -19.89
N THR A 54 -9.62 12.63 -20.77
CA THR A 54 -10.67 11.67 -21.02
C THR A 54 -10.95 10.96 -19.70
N ARG A 55 -12.00 11.42 -19.03
CA ARG A 55 -12.68 10.78 -17.89
C ARG A 55 -12.63 9.26 -18.06
N PRO A 56 -12.02 8.47 -17.16
CA PRO A 56 -12.16 7.02 -17.23
C PRO A 56 -13.60 6.69 -16.87
N ASN A 57 -14.43 6.56 -17.90
CA ASN A 57 -15.80 6.11 -17.81
C ASN A 57 -15.78 4.62 -17.46
N THR A 58 -15.53 4.30 -16.20
CA THR A 58 -15.48 2.91 -15.72
C THR A 58 -16.91 2.41 -15.44
N THR A 59 -17.75 2.53 -16.46
CA THR A 59 -19.03 1.79 -16.56
C THR A 59 -19.14 1.20 -17.97
N GLY A 60 -18.01 0.75 -18.53
CA GLY A 60 -17.99 -0.09 -19.72
C GLY A 60 -18.16 -1.56 -19.33
N PRO A 61 -18.85 -2.38 -20.16
CA PRO A 61 -18.76 -3.83 -20.06
C PRO A 61 -17.28 -4.24 -20.02
N ALA A 62 -16.93 -5.21 -19.18
CA ALA A 62 -15.57 -5.73 -19.07
C ALA A 62 -15.00 -6.01 -20.46
N ASP A 63 -13.90 -5.33 -20.80
CA ASP A 63 -13.22 -5.47 -22.08
C ASP A 63 -12.82 -6.95 -22.25
N PRO A 64 -13.38 -7.68 -23.24
CA PRO A 64 -13.18 -9.12 -23.39
C PRO A 64 -11.74 -9.51 -23.77
N SER A 65 -10.85 -8.53 -23.96
CA SER A 65 -9.47 -8.70 -24.42
C SER A 65 -8.43 -8.95 -23.32
N LYS A 66 -8.76 -8.69 -22.04
CA LYS A 66 -7.81 -8.94 -20.93
C LYS A 66 -7.94 -10.39 -20.44
N PRO A 67 -6.84 -11.18 -20.41
CA PRO A 67 -6.86 -12.51 -19.81
C PRO A 67 -7.39 -12.43 -18.37
N ARG A 68 -8.40 -13.25 -18.04
CA ARG A 68 -8.93 -13.32 -16.68
C ARG A 68 -7.84 -13.85 -15.77
N VAL A 69 -7.38 -13.01 -14.86
CA VAL A 69 -6.44 -13.44 -13.82
C VAL A 69 -7.20 -14.36 -12.86
N PRO A 70 -6.69 -15.57 -12.56
CA PRO A 70 -7.33 -16.45 -11.60
C PRO A 70 -7.33 -15.81 -10.21
N ILE A 71 -8.39 -16.08 -9.44
CA ILE A 71 -8.49 -15.61 -8.06
C ILE A 71 -7.77 -16.64 -7.19
N ALA A 72 -6.54 -16.35 -6.79
CA ALA A 72 -5.66 -17.29 -6.12
C ALA A 72 -5.07 -16.72 -4.83
N VAL A 73 -4.83 -17.61 -3.86
CA VAL A 73 -4.18 -17.32 -2.59
C VAL A 73 -3.01 -18.28 -2.41
N GLN A 74 -1.81 -17.73 -2.29
CA GLN A 74 -0.60 -18.49 -1.99
C GLN A 74 -0.03 -18.04 -0.67
N LEU A 75 0.11 -18.96 0.28
CA LEU A 75 0.61 -18.67 1.62
C LEU A 75 1.93 -19.37 1.87
N PHE A 76 2.80 -18.70 2.61
CA PHE A 76 4.15 -19.13 2.92
C PHE A 76 4.40 -19.02 4.41
N ALA A 77 5.15 -19.99 4.97
CA ALA A 77 5.64 -19.92 6.35
C ALA A 77 6.83 -18.95 6.52
N SER A 78 7.34 -18.40 5.42
CA SER A 78 8.47 -17.46 5.38
C SER A 78 8.01 -15.99 5.44
N SER A 79 8.92 -15.12 5.86
CA SER A 79 8.66 -13.69 5.93
C SER A 79 8.50 -13.03 4.56
N PRO A 80 7.79 -11.88 4.46
CA PRO A 80 7.67 -11.13 3.22
C PRO A 80 9.04 -10.63 2.74
N GLY A 81 9.24 -10.66 1.42
CA GLY A 81 10.34 -10.00 0.73
C GLY A 81 9.88 -8.69 0.07
N VAL A 82 10.78 -8.05 -0.69
CA VAL A 82 10.51 -6.74 -1.32
C VAL A 82 9.43 -6.82 -2.39
N LYS A 83 9.35 -7.93 -3.13
CA LYS A 83 8.38 -8.14 -4.22
C LYS A 83 7.59 -9.46 -4.15
N THR A 84 8.07 -10.41 -3.37
CA THR A 84 7.49 -11.75 -3.24
C THR A 84 7.60 -12.20 -1.79
N CYS A 85 6.87 -13.24 -1.41
CA CYS A 85 7.22 -13.97 -0.19
C CYS A 85 8.62 -14.59 -0.36
N ARG A 86 9.45 -14.55 0.70
CA ARG A 86 10.81 -15.10 0.61
C ARG A 86 10.78 -16.59 0.29
N ALA A 87 11.84 -17.08 -0.35
CA ALA A 87 11.98 -18.48 -0.74
C ALA A 87 11.60 -19.44 0.41
N GLY A 88 10.70 -20.37 0.11
CA GLY A 88 10.13 -21.32 1.06
C GLY A 88 9.02 -22.13 0.39
N ALA A 89 8.65 -23.24 1.00
CA ALA A 89 7.54 -24.05 0.53
C ALA A 89 6.21 -23.30 0.73
N LYS A 90 5.36 -23.32 -0.30
CA LYS A 90 3.96 -22.90 -0.18
C LYS A 90 3.25 -23.85 0.79
N ILE A 91 2.65 -23.30 1.84
CA ILE A 91 1.84 -24.07 2.79
C ILE A 91 0.37 -24.15 2.36
N VAL A 92 -0.08 -23.19 1.54
CA VAL A 92 -1.40 -23.18 0.92
C VAL A 92 -1.26 -22.63 -0.50
N ASP A 93 -1.92 -23.29 -1.43
CA ASP A 93 -2.14 -22.83 -2.80
C ASP A 93 -3.62 -23.08 -3.11
N LEU A 94 -4.43 -22.03 -2.93
CA LEU A 94 -5.89 -22.08 -3.06
C LEU A 94 -6.31 -21.27 -4.27
N GLU A 95 -6.93 -21.91 -5.24
CA GLU A 95 -7.59 -21.24 -6.36
C GLU A 95 -9.11 -21.23 -6.12
N LEU A 96 -9.70 -20.04 -6.20
CA LEU A 96 -11.13 -19.83 -6.04
C LEU A 96 -11.83 -19.94 -7.41
N PRO A 97 -13.07 -20.47 -7.44
CA PRO A 97 -13.80 -20.61 -8.68
C PRO A 97 -14.09 -19.24 -9.32
N ALA A 98 -14.12 -19.18 -10.65
CA ALA A 98 -14.36 -17.92 -11.38
C ALA A 98 -15.67 -17.20 -11.02
N ASN A 99 -16.66 -17.91 -10.47
CA ASN A 99 -17.96 -17.37 -10.05
C ASN A 99 -18.01 -17.00 -8.56
N VAL A 100 -16.87 -16.77 -7.92
CA VAL A 100 -16.80 -16.52 -6.46
C VAL A 100 -17.56 -15.24 -6.05
N SER A 101 -17.59 -14.23 -6.92
CA SER A 101 -18.23 -12.93 -6.68
C SER A 101 -19.76 -13.02 -6.64
N THR A 102 -20.36 -14.01 -7.30
CA THR A 102 -21.81 -14.27 -7.29
C THR A 102 -22.20 -15.40 -6.35
N ASN A 103 -21.24 -16.19 -5.87
CA ASN A 103 -21.51 -17.29 -4.96
C ASN A 103 -21.87 -16.76 -3.55
N PRO A 104 -23.04 -17.12 -3.00
CA PRO A 104 -23.48 -16.60 -1.70
C PRO A 104 -22.52 -16.94 -0.55
N ARG A 105 -21.75 -18.03 -0.64
CA ARG A 105 -20.74 -18.39 0.38
C ARG A 105 -19.66 -17.34 0.57
N PHE A 106 -19.36 -16.58 -0.47
CA PHE A 106 -18.31 -15.56 -0.46
C PHE A 106 -18.88 -14.15 -0.56
N ALA A 107 -20.03 -13.97 -1.19
CA ALA A 107 -20.67 -12.67 -1.36
C ALA A 107 -21.43 -12.19 -0.10
N THR A 108 -21.93 -13.12 0.72
CA THR A 108 -22.74 -12.78 1.90
C THR A 108 -21.96 -12.84 3.21
N GLY A 109 -22.38 -12.04 4.20
CA GLY A 109 -21.79 -12.03 5.54
C GLY A 109 -20.32 -11.58 5.59
N ASN A 110 -19.52 -12.30 6.37
CA ASN A 110 -18.07 -12.08 6.55
C ASN A 110 -17.21 -12.87 5.56
N GLY A 111 -17.82 -13.51 4.57
CA GLY A 111 -17.14 -14.42 3.65
C GLY A 111 -16.91 -15.82 4.23
N GLN A 112 -16.16 -16.64 3.50
CA GLN A 112 -15.85 -18.01 3.88
C GLN A 112 -14.57 -18.07 4.72
N CYS A 113 -14.65 -18.66 5.90
CA CYS A 113 -13.50 -18.88 6.78
C CYS A 113 -12.74 -20.16 6.42
N TYR A 114 -11.41 -20.07 6.43
CA TYR A 114 -10.47 -21.14 6.16
C TYR A 114 -9.44 -21.23 7.28
N ASP A 115 -9.29 -22.41 7.87
CA ASP A 115 -8.19 -22.72 8.77
C ASP A 115 -6.95 -23.11 7.97
N LEU A 116 -5.79 -22.60 8.38
CA LEU A 116 -4.54 -22.92 7.72
C LEU A 116 -3.90 -24.15 8.38
N PRO A 117 -3.21 -25.02 7.60
CA PRO A 117 -2.52 -26.19 8.14
C PRO A 117 -1.33 -25.81 9.03
N ALA A 118 -0.79 -24.60 8.85
CA ALA A 118 0.27 -24.01 9.65
C ALA A 118 0.15 -22.48 9.65
N THR A 119 0.80 -21.82 10.60
CA THR A 119 0.85 -20.35 10.64
C THR A 119 1.61 -19.81 9.43
N ALA A 120 0.94 -18.98 8.63
CA ALA A 120 1.53 -18.23 7.54
C ALA A 120 2.21 -16.96 8.07
N GLN A 121 3.29 -16.55 7.41
CA GLN A 121 4.01 -15.30 7.67
C GLN A 121 3.92 -14.32 6.49
N CYS A 122 3.60 -14.83 5.31
CA CYS A 122 3.43 -14.06 4.09
C CYS A 122 2.37 -14.70 3.20
N GLY A 123 1.55 -13.86 2.55
CA GLY A 123 0.55 -14.28 1.58
C GLY A 123 0.60 -13.45 0.30
N LEU A 124 0.33 -14.08 -0.84
CA LEU A 124 0.08 -13.45 -2.12
C LEU A 124 -1.39 -13.65 -2.47
N PHE A 125 -2.10 -12.56 -2.72
CA PHE A 125 -3.54 -12.53 -3.01
C PHE A 125 -3.73 -11.94 -4.40
N THR A 126 -4.00 -12.79 -5.37
CA THR A 126 -4.05 -12.42 -6.79
C THR A 126 -5.47 -12.58 -7.31
N GLY A 127 -5.99 -11.58 -8.02
CA GLY A 127 -7.32 -11.65 -8.62
C GLY A 127 -7.73 -10.33 -9.28
N ASN A 128 -8.81 -10.35 -10.08
CA ASN A 128 -9.25 -9.14 -10.77
C ASN A 128 -9.92 -8.18 -9.78
N LYS A 129 -9.65 -6.89 -9.94
CA LYS A 129 -10.33 -5.82 -9.17
C LYS A 129 -11.86 -5.85 -9.35
N ALA A 130 -12.33 -6.31 -10.51
CA ALA A 130 -13.76 -6.46 -10.81
C ALA A 130 -14.47 -7.50 -9.94
N ASP A 131 -13.75 -8.50 -9.43
CA ASP A 131 -14.31 -9.55 -8.57
C ASP A 131 -14.50 -9.06 -7.12
N GLY A 132 -13.85 -7.94 -6.74
CA GLY A 132 -14.04 -7.27 -5.46
C GLY A 132 -13.74 -8.18 -4.27
N CYS A 133 -12.63 -8.93 -4.32
CA CYS A 133 -12.25 -9.86 -3.26
C CYS A 133 -11.33 -9.22 -2.21
N GLU A 134 -11.61 -9.51 -0.94
CA GLU A 134 -10.79 -9.20 0.21
C GLU A 134 -10.64 -10.45 1.10
N ALA A 135 -9.48 -10.60 1.73
CA ALA A 135 -9.22 -11.60 2.75
C ALA A 135 -8.93 -10.92 4.08
N LYS A 136 -9.74 -11.22 5.09
CA LYS A 136 -9.43 -10.88 6.48
C LYS A 136 -8.53 -11.95 7.07
N LEU A 137 -7.41 -11.53 7.63
CA LEU A 137 -6.39 -12.41 8.21
C LEU A 137 -6.51 -12.42 9.73
N PHE A 138 -6.33 -13.60 10.32
CA PHE A 138 -6.59 -13.86 11.73
C PHE A 138 -5.45 -14.65 12.37
N ARG A 139 -5.06 -14.28 13.59
CA ARG A 139 -4.02 -15.00 14.34
C ARG A 139 -4.51 -16.30 14.95
N GLY A 140 -5.77 -16.37 15.35
CA GLY A 140 -6.38 -17.58 15.86
C GLY A 140 -6.92 -18.47 14.75
N GLN A 141 -7.32 -19.68 15.12
CA GLN A 141 -8.10 -20.55 14.24
C GLN A 141 -9.55 -20.06 14.14
N ARG A 142 -10.31 -20.55 13.17
CA ARG A 142 -11.73 -20.26 12.96
C ARG A 142 -12.02 -18.76 12.83
N CYS A 143 -11.10 -18.03 12.22
CA CYS A 143 -11.21 -16.59 11.99
C CYS A 143 -11.41 -15.79 13.28
N THR A 144 -10.64 -16.15 14.31
CA THR A 144 -10.59 -15.44 15.60
C THR A 144 -9.34 -14.56 15.70
N SER A 145 -9.43 -13.45 16.42
CA SER A 145 -8.31 -12.50 16.59
C SER A 145 -7.82 -11.89 15.28
N PHE A 146 -8.59 -10.94 14.75
CA PHE A 146 -8.27 -10.19 13.54
C PHE A 146 -6.89 -9.51 13.62
N VAL A 147 -6.14 -9.55 12.51
CA VAL A 147 -4.84 -8.86 12.42
C VAL A 147 -4.69 -7.95 11.23
N ASN A 148 -5.16 -8.33 10.05
CA ASN A 148 -4.95 -7.53 8.85
C ASN A 148 -6.01 -7.84 7.78
N VAL A 149 -6.12 -6.98 6.77
CA VAL A 149 -6.89 -7.22 5.55
C VAL A 149 -5.93 -7.24 4.37
N ALA A 150 -6.09 -8.23 3.50
CA ALA A 150 -5.46 -8.29 2.19
C ALA A 150 -6.53 -8.08 1.10
N VAL A 151 -6.24 -7.24 0.11
CA VAL A 151 -7.12 -7.05 -1.05
C VAL A 151 -6.52 -7.81 -2.22
N PHE A 152 -7.38 -8.48 -2.99
CA PHE A 152 -6.94 -9.19 -4.18
C PHE A 152 -6.70 -8.18 -5.30
N THR A 153 -5.49 -8.20 -5.85
CA THR A 153 -5.09 -7.35 -6.97
C THR A 153 -4.52 -8.18 -8.09
N ASP A 154 -4.50 -7.64 -9.29
CA ASP A 154 -3.83 -8.23 -10.45
C ASP A 154 -2.30 -8.22 -10.25
N GLU A 155 -1.79 -7.22 -9.55
CA GLU A 155 -0.39 -7.13 -9.16
C GLU A 155 -0.05 -8.05 -7.99
N LEU A 156 1.08 -8.76 -8.09
CA LEU A 156 1.65 -9.58 -7.02
C LEU A 156 2.17 -8.69 -5.89
N ARG A 157 1.41 -8.58 -4.81
CA ARG A 157 1.81 -7.83 -3.61
C ARG A 157 1.88 -8.77 -2.39
N PRO A 158 3.08 -8.90 -1.76
CA PRO A 158 3.21 -9.71 -0.56
C PRO A 158 2.57 -8.99 0.64
N VAL A 159 1.67 -9.69 1.32
CA VAL A 159 1.08 -9.26 2.58
C VAL A 159 1.77 -10.01 3.71
N GLY A 160 2.53 -9.28 4.52
CA GLY A 160 3.20 -9.82 5.70
C GLY A 160 2.28 -9.89 6.92
N GLY A 161 2.61 -10.80 7.83
CA GLY A 161 1.98 -10.91 9.14
C GLY A 161 1.88 -12.37 9.58
N PHE A 162 1.64 -12.61 10.87
CA PHE A 162 1.42 -13.97 11.39
C PHE A 162 -0.08 -14.27 11.43
N PHE A 163 -0.54 -15.23 10.65
CA PHE A 163 -1.95 -15.62 10.60
C PHE A 163 -2.13 -17.13 10.50
N ALA A 164 -3.14 -17.66 11.19
CA ALA A 164 -3.47 -19.09 11.28
C ALA A 164 -4.84 -19.42 10.66
N SER A 165 -5.65 -18.41 10.36
CA SER A 165 -6.86 -18.55 9.56
C SER A 165 -7.11 -17.30 8.73
N MET A 166 -7.96 -17.42 7.71
CA MET A 166 -8.38 -16.30 6.87
C MET A 166 -9.86 -16.42 6.47
N ALA A 167 -10.57 -15.29 6.38
CA ALA A 167 -11.91 -15.22 5.83
C ALA A 167 -11.90 -14.49 4.50
N ILE A 168 -12.34 -15.14 3.42
CA ILE A 168 -12.35 -14.55 2.09
C ILE A 168 -13.77 -14.13 1.72
N LYS A 169 -13.93 -12.85 1.41
CA LYS A 169 -15.17 -12.23 0.96
C LYS A 169 -14.97 -11.65 -0.43
N CYS A 170 -15.93 -11.87 -1.32
CA CYS A 170 -15.87 -11.39 -2.71
C CYS A 170 -17.16 -10.67 -3.10
N GLY A 171 -17.18 -10.03 -4.27
CA GLY A 171 -18.33 -9.26 -4.74
C GLY A 171 -18.49 -7.90 -4.04
N ILE A 172 -17.43 -7.39 -3.42
CA ILE A 172 -17.45 -6.06 -2.80
C ILE A 172 -17.44 -5.02 -3.91
N LYS A 173 -18.49 -4.19 -3.96
CA LYS A 173 -18.57 -3.09 -4.92
C LYS A 173 -17.52 -2.05 -4.57
N ALA A 174 -16.66 -1.73 -5.52
CA ALA A 174 -15.71 -0.63 -5.38
C ALA A 174 -16.51 0.67 -5.17
N VAL A 175 -16.37 1.26 -3.99
CA VAL A 175 -16.91 2.60 -3.72
C VAL A 175 -15.89 3.58 -4.25
N GLU A 176 -16.25 4.31 -5.30
CA GLU A 176 -15.42 5.41 -5.78
C GLU A 176 -15.51 6.55 -4.76
N PRO A 177 -14.40 6.99 -4.16
CA PRO A 177 -14.44 8.11 -3.25
C PRO A 177 -14.92 9.36 -3.99
N PRO A 178 -15.75 10.22 -3.36
CA PRO A 178 -16.16 11.46 -3.99
C PRO A 178 -14.92 12.27 -4.37
N PRO A 179 -14.95 12.99 -5.51
CA PRO A 179 -13.81 13.78 -5.95
C PRO A 179 -13.39 14.74 -4.84
N LEU A 180 -12.10 14.75 -4.52
CA LEU A 180 -11.52 15.71 -3.57
C LEU A 180 -11.85 17.11 -4.07
N ASN A 181 -12.79 17.77 -3.41
CA ASN A 181 -13.10 19.17 -3.64
C ASN A 181 -11.90 19.99 -3.15
N LEU A 182 -10.90 20.20 -4.00
CA LEU A 182 -9.80 21.13 -3.79
C LEU A 182 -10.28 22.60 -3.92
N GLY A 183 -11.48 22.90 -3.40
CA GLY A 183 -12.21 24.16 -3.50
C GLY A 183 -11.59 25.32 -2.72
N GLY A 184 -10.27 25.49 -2.85
CA GLY A 184 -9.51 26.55 -2.19
C GLY A 184 -8.14 26.84 -2.79
N LEU A 185 -7.57 25.99 -3.66
CA LEU A 185 -6.26 26.25 -4.28
C LEU A 185 -6.29 26.90 -5.66
N GLY A 186 -7.48 27.11 -6.25
CA GLY A 186 -7.63 27.75 -7.56
C GLY A 186 -7.93 29.26 -7.55
N GLY A 187 -8.09 29.86 -6.36
CA GLY A 187 -8.67 31.20 -6.24
C GLY A 187 -7.80 32.17 -5.46
N LYS A 188 -6.66 32.60 -6.03
CA LYS A 188 -6.00 33.90 -5.83
C LYS A 188 -4.66 33.97 -6.55
N MET A 189 -4.61 33.61 -7.83
CA MET A 189 -3.58 34.16 -8.71
C MET A 189 -4.14 35.47 -9.25
N GLN A 190 -4.00 36.55 -8.49
CA GLN A 190 -4.19 37.90 -9.01
C GLN A 190 -3.13 38.12 -10.09
N LYS A 191 -3.52 37.89 -11.35
CA LYS A 191 -2.81 38.41 -12.50
C LYS A 191 -2.70 39.93 -12.29
N PRO A 192 -1.50 40.52 -12.18
CA PRO A 192 -1.39 41.96 -12.17
C PRO A 192 -1.88 42.43 -13.54
N THR A 193 -3.08 43.00 -13.58
CA THR A 193 -3.55 43.74 -14.74
C THR A 193 -2.67 44.98 -14.85
N GLY A 194 -1.58 44.86 -15.60
CA GLY A 194 -0.77 45.96 -16.10
C GLY A 194 -1.63 46.84 -17.00
N GLY A 195 -2.31 47.80 -16.39
CA GLY A 195 -3.19 48.76 -17.04
C GLY A 195 -2.75 50.19 -16.74
N LYS A 196 -1.94 50.76 -17.65
CA LYS A 196 -1.87 52.19 -17.98
C LYS A 196 -1.98 53.19 -16.80
N LYS A 197 -1.03 53.19 -15.86
CA LYS A 197 -0.75 54.36 -15.00
C LYS A 197 0.74 54.65 -14.75
N SER A 198 1.66 54.11 -15.55
CA SER A 198 3.10 54.37 -15.41
C SER A 198 3.66 55.49 -16.30
N ALA A 199 2.85 56.10 -17.18
CA ALA A 199 3.32 57.17 -18.07
C ALA A 199 3.34 58.58 -17.46
N ARG A 200 2.76 58.78 -16.25
CA ARG A 200 2.77 60.08 -15.57
C ARG A 200 3.72 60.19 -14.37
N ALA A 201 4.28 59.07 -13.90
CA ALA A 201 5.19 59.05 -12.76
C ALA A 201 6.69 59.14 -13.13
N ARG A 202 7.04 58.96 -14.42
CA ARG A 202 8.43 59.11 -14.89
C ARG A 202 8.82 60.55 -15.22
N SER A 203 7.86 61.45 -15.46
CA SER A 203 8.14 62.86 -15.74
C SER A 203 8.36 63.73 -14.47
N ALA A 204 8.18 63.17 -13.27
CA ALA A 204 8.36 63.90 -12.01
C ALA A 204 9.72 63.67 -11.34
N VAL A 205 10.47 62.64 -11.75
CA VAL A 205 11.79 62.34 -11.16
C VAL A 205 12.93 62.90 -12.03
N GLU A 206 12.68 63.18 -13.31
CA GLU A 206 13.69 63.76 -14.23
C GLU A 206 13.76 65.30 -14.18
N ALA A 207 12.78 65.97 -13.54
CA ALA A 207 12.81 67.42 -13.30
C ALA A 207 13.53 67.82 -11.99
N ALA A 208 13.97 66.86 -11.18
CA ALA A 208 14.64 67.10 -9.89
C ALA A 208 16.17 66.85 -9.92
N ILE A 209 16.73 66.45 -11.07
CA ILE A 209 18.18 66.18 -11.24
C ILE A 209 18.85 67.20 -12.19
N GLY A 210 18.08 68.12 -12.77
CA GLY A 210 18.58 69.16 -13.71
C GLY A 210 18.63 70.59 -13.16
N ALA A 211 18.50 70.79 -11.86
CA ALA A 211 18.66 72.10 -11.21
C ALA A 211 19.72 72.01 -10.11
N GLY A 212 20.98 72.06 -10.54
CA GLY A 212 22.20 72.16 -9.74
C GLY A 212 23.33 72.62 -10.64
#